data_AF-A0AAD2DIA5-F1
#
_entry.id   AF-A0AAD2DIA5-F1
#
_cell.length_a   1.000
_cell.length_b   1.000
_cell.length_c   1.000
_cell.angle_alpha   90.00
_cell.angle_beta   90.00
_cell.angle_gamma   90.00
#
_symmetry.space_group_name_H-M   'P 1'
#
loop_
_entity.id
_entity.type
_entity.pdbx_description
1 polymer ?
#
loop_
_entity_poly.entity_id
_entity_poly.type
_entity_poly.pdbx_seq_one_letter_code
_entity_poly.pdbx_strand_id
1 'polypeptide(L)'
;MSNETLDDRPQDSVSDEEPSVVVNGEDSNSNSNATSSNSSVAKGLSSLISSIITDFDSRAEATSRSQEQLAFSLDRLTGELDKLLEDAPSPFIMQHAARISGVRRRVTALNSVLKSVQRRIDNMDRMLSAGSLHEKSVREKAGEH
;
A
#
# COMPACT_ATOMS: atom_id res chain seq x y z
N MET A 1 35.01 62.67 5.28
CA MET A 1 35.90 61.56 5.65
C MET A 1 35.72 60.51 4.56
N SER A 2 36.44 60.58 3.44
CA SER A 2 37.82 60.05 3.24
C SER A 2 37.83 58.54 3.54
N ASN A 3 38.16 57.61 2.66
CA ASN A 3 39.05 57.65 1.50
C ASN A 3 38.77 56.48 0.53
N GLU A 4 39.07 56.73 -0.74
CA GLU A 4 39.38 55.80 -1.83
C GLU A 4 40.59 54.90 -1.49
N THR A 5 40.66 53.68 -2.05
CA THR A 5 41.88 53.10 -2.67
C THR A 5 41.59 51.78 -3.40
N LEU A 6 41.88 51.78 -4.71
CA LEU A 6 42.13 50.65 -5.60
C LEU A 6 43.49 49.98 -5.30
N ASP A 7 43.61 48.69 -5.64
CA ASP A 7 44.84 47.97 -6.08
C ASP A 7 44.32 46.73 -6.85
N ASP A 8 44.41 46.54 -8.18
CA ASP A 8 45.57 46.28 -9.08
C ASP A 8 46.44 45.10 -8.55
N ARG A 9 46.78 44.00 -9.24
CA ARG A 9 46.55 43.39 -10.56
C ARG A 9 47.10 41.91 -10.47
N PRO A 10 47.33 41.12 -11.54
CA PRO A 10 47.11 39.66 -11.57
C PRO A 10 48.40 38.81 -11.39
N GLN A 11 48.25 37.50 -11.18
CA GLN A 11 49.32 36.52 -11.37
C GLN A 11 48.89 35.47 -12.39
N ASP A 12 49.64 35.53 -13.48
CA ASP A 12 49.70 34.65 -14.63
C ASP A 12 50.53 33.41 -14.26
N SER A 13 50.08 32.21 -14.62
CA SER A 13 50.96 31.04 -14.71
C SER A 13 50.33 29.99 -15.60
N VAL A 14 50.70 30.12 -16.87
CA VAL A 14 50.53 29.17 -17.97
C VAL A 14 51.53 28.01 -17.80
N SER A 15 51.09 26.79 -18.01
CA SER A 15 51.88 25.61 -18.40
C SER A 15 50.86 24.57 -18.88
N ASP A 16 51.01 23.77 -19.92
CA ASP A 16 51.84 23.71 -21.12
C ASP A 16 51.16 22.58 -21.93
N GLU A 17 51.17 22.70 -23.26
CA GLU A 17 50.45 21.84 -24.19
C GLU A 17 51.17 20.50 -24.51
N GLU A 18 50.34 19.44 -24.69
CA GLU A 18 50.45 18.32 -25.65
C GLU A 18 51.46 17.16 -25.36
N PRO A 19 51.38 15.95 -26.01
CA PRO A 19 50.38 15.40 -26.95
C PRO A 19 49.93 13.92 -26.71
N SER A 20 48.92 13.50 -27.49
CA SER A 20 48.77 12.15 -28.11
C SER A 20 48.36 10.92 -27.27
N VAL A 21 47.28 10.25 -27.69
CA VAL A 21 47.29 8.95 -28.40
C VAL A 21 45.86 8.38 -28.39
N VAL A 22 45.30 8.18 -29.58
CA VAL A 22 44.14 7.32 -29.81
C VAL A 22 44.50 5.87 -29.47
N VAL A 23 43.83 5.29 -28.46
CA VAL A 23 43.68 3.83 -28.35
C VAL A 23 42.19 3.53 -28.43
N ASN A 24 41.80 3.05 -29.61
CA ASN A 24 40.62 2.23 -29.78
C ASN A 24 40.82 0.97 -28.93
N GLY A 25 40.00 0.82 -27.89
CA GLY A 25 39.83 -0.41 -27.14
C GLY A 25 38.35 -0.74 -27.10
N GLU A 26 37.87 -1.44 -28.13
CA GLU A 26 36.68 -2.26 -28.02
C GLU A 26 36.91 -3.33 -26.92
N ASP A 27 35.81 -3.80 -26.34
CA ASP A 27 35.67 -4.83 -25.32
C ASP A 27 35.88 -4.42 -23.85
N SER A 28 34.75 -4.18 -23.18
CA SER A 28 34.32 -5.12 -22.13
C SER A 28 32.80 -5.12 -21.99
N ASN A 29 32.22 -6.09 -22.70
CA ASN A 29 30.98 -6.78 -22.44
C ASN A 29 30.69 -6.99 -20.93
N SER A 30 29.39 -6.98 -20.61
CA SER A 30 28.72 -7.47 -19.41
C SER A 30 28.74 -6.61 -18.14
N ASN A 31 27.76 -5.70 -18.07
CA ASN A 31 27.01 -5.53 -16.81
C ASN A 31 25.48 -5.39 -16.99
N SER A 32 24.94 -5.64 -18.19
CA SER A 32 23.48 -5.64 -18.42
C SER A 32 22.77 -6.87 -17.82
N ASN A 33 23.51 -7.90 -17.42
CA ASN A 33 22.92 -9.13 -16.88
C ASN A 33 22.61 -9.03 -15.38
N ALA A 34 23.36 -8.22 -14.61
CA ALA A 34 23.12 -8.02 -13.18
C ALA A 34 21.84 -7.20 -12.91
N THR A 35 21.57 -6.18 -13.73
CA THR A 35 20.32 -5.40 -13.66
C THR A 35 19.11 -6.17 -14.18
N SER A 36 19.27 -6.98 -15.22
CA SER A 36 18.16 -7.77 -15.80
C SER A 36 17.70 -8.91 -14.86
N SER A 37 18.66 -9.64 -14.26
CA SER A 37 18.38 -10.68 -13.25
C SER A 37 17.79 -10.12 -11.95
N ASN A 38 18.29 -8.97 -11.47
CA ASN A 38 17.65 -8.27 -10.35
C ASN A 38 16.22 -7.82 -10.69
N SER A 39 15.97 -7.41 -11.95
CA SER A 39 14.62 -7.03 -12.39
C SER A 39 13.66 -8.21 -12.47
N SER A 40 14.12 -9.39 -12.89
CA SER A 40 13.26 -10.57 -13.00
C SER A 40 12.89 -11.12 -11.62
N VAL A 41 13.83 -11.09 -10.66
CA VAL A 41 13.56 -11.41 -9.26
C VAL A 41 12.61 -10.38 -8.65
N ALA A 42 12.83 -9.08 -8.87
CA ALA A 42 11.92 -8.03 -8.40
C ALA A 42 10.50 -8.20 -8.97
N LYS A 43 10.38 -8.56 -10.25
CA LYS A 43 9.09 -8.79 -10.93
C LYS A 43 8.40 -10.07 -10.47
N GLY A 44 9.17 -11.12 -10.16
CA GLY A 44 8.67 -12.34 -9.52
C GLY A 44 8.16 -12.07 -8.11
N LEU A 45 8.92 -11.30 -7.32
CA LEU A 45 8.53 -10.89 -5.97
C LEU A 45 7.29 -10.00 -6.00
N SER A 46 7.22 -9.01 -6.90
CA SER A 46 6.05 -8.15 -7.04
C SER A 46 4.83 -8.96 -7.47
N SER A 47 4.98 -9.88 -8.42
CA SER A 47 3.90 -10.77 -8.84
C SER A 47 3.39 -11.65 -7.71
N LEU A 48 4.30 -12.20 -6.89
CA LEU A 48 3.95 -13.01 -5.73
C LEU A 48 3.19 -12.18 -4.68
N ILE A 49 3.70 -10.99 -4.34
CA ILE A 49 3.06 -10.09 -3.38
C ILE A 49 1.69 -9.64 -3.89
N SER A 50 1.57 -9.24 -5.17
CA SER A 50 0.29 -8.89 -5.80
C SER A 50 -0.70 -10.04 -5.73
N SER A 51 -0.27 -11.26 -6.06
CA SER A 51 -1.14 -12.44 -5.99
C SER A 51 -1.64 -12.73 -4.57
N ILE A 52 -0.77 -12.61 -3.56
CA ILE A 52 -1.14 -12.82 -2.15
C ILE A 52 -2.14 -11.75 -1.68
N ILE A 53 -1.91 -10.49 -2.06
CA ILE A 53 -2.81 -9.38 -1.71
C ILE A 53 -4.19 -9.62 -2.34
N THR A 54 -4.25 -9.95 -3.64
CA THR A 54 -5.54 -10.22 -4.31
C THR A 54 -6.28 -11.40 -3.70
N ASP A 55 -5.57 -12.46 -3.30
CA ASP A 55 -6.17 -13.62 -2.64
C ASP A 55 -6.73 -13.24 -1.26
N PHE A 56 -5.99 -12.46 -0.48
CA PHE A 56 -6.43 -11.99 0.83
C PHE A 56 -7.66 -11.08 0.71
N ASP A 57 -7.66 -10.16 -0.25
CA ASP A 57 -8.78 -9.24 -0.49
C ASP A 57 -10.04 -10.00 -0.89
N SER A 58 -9.94 -10.98 -1.79
CA SER A 58 -11.09 -11.81 -2.18
C SER A 58 -11.72 -12.54 -0.99
N ARG A 59 -10.86 -13.05 -0.07
CA ARG A 59 -11.30 -13.77 1.14
C ARG A 59 -11.88 -12.81 2.18
N ALA A 60 -11.30 -11.62 2.33
CA ALA A 60 -11.80 -10.58 3.21
C ALA A 60 -13.19 -10.12 2.76
N GLU A 61 -13.38 -9.88 1.46
CA GLU A 61 -14.67 -9.52 0.88
C GLU A 61 -15.71 -10.64 1.08
N ALA A 62 -15.37 -11.89 0.75
CA ALA A 62 -16.26 -13.03 0.96
C ALA A 62 -16.66 -13.19 2.45
N THR A 63 -15.71 -12.97 3.35
CA THR A 63 -15.98 -12.98 4.80
C THR A 63 -16.93 -11.84 5.19
N SER A 64 -16.77 -10.64 4.62
CA SER A 64 -17.66 -9.51 4.91
C SER A 64 -19.09 -9.81 4.50
N ARG A 65 -19.27 -10.34 3.28
CA ARG A 65 -20.58 -10.67 2.73
C ARG A 65 -21.26 -11.77 3.54
N SER A 66 -20.53 -12.82 3.92
CA SER A 66 -21.09 -13.88 4.78
C SER A 66 -21.47 -13.38 6.18
N GLN A 67 -20.69 -12.47 6.78
CA GLN A 67 -21.03 -11.84 8.05
C GLN A 67 -22.26 -10.94 7.96
N GLU A 68 -22.45 -10.20 6.86
CA GLU A 68 -23.66 -9.40 6.62
C GLU A 68 -24.90 -10.29 6.48
N GLN A 69 -24.80 -11.38 5.73
CA GLN A 69 -25.88 -12.37 5.63
C GLN A 69 -26.22 -13.01 6.97
N LEU A 70 -25.20 -13.33 7.78
CA LEU A 70 -25.39 -13.86 9.12
C LEU A 70 -26.05 -12.84 10.04
N ALA A 71 -25.64 -11.57 9.99
CA ALA A 71 -26.24 -10.49 10.76
C ALA A 71 -27.74 -10.33 10.41
N PHE A 72 -28.07 -10.32 9.12
CA PHE A 72 -29.45 -10.29 8.66
C PHE A 72 -30.27 -11.49 9.17
N SER A 73 -29.69 -12.70 9.10
CA SER A 73 -30.36 -13.91 9.57
C SER A 73 -30.59 -13.90 11.09
N LEU A 74 -29.64 -13.37 11.86
CA LEU A 74 -29.76 -13.19 13.31
C LEU A 74 -30.81 -12.14 13.66
N ASP A 75 -30.89 -11.03 12.91
CA ASP A 75 -31.89 -10.00 13.11
C ASP A 75 -33.30 -10.56 12.87
N ARG A 76 -33.47 -11.35 11.81
CA ARG A 76 -34.75 -12.03 11.52
C ARG A 76 -35.13 -13.01 12.63
N LEU A 77 -34.21 -13.88 13.04
CA LEU A 77 -34.44 -14.86 14.11
C LEU A 77 -34.75 -14.19 15.44
N THR A 78 -34.07 -13.08 15.76
CA THR A 78 -34.34 -12.28 16.96
C THR A 78 -35.77 -11.77 16.92
N GLY A 79 -36.22 -11.22 15.79
CA GLY A 79 -37.60 -10.76 15.63
C GLY A 79 -38.65 -11.88 15.69
N GLU A 80 -38.35 -13.08 15.20
CA GLU A 80 -39.21 -14.25 15.35
C GLU A 80 -39.31 -14.70 16.83
N LEU A 81 -38.19 -14.65 17.56
CA LEU A 81 -38.14 -14.95 18.99
C LEU A 81 -38.87 -13.92 19.85
N ASP A 82 -38.76 -12.63 19.52
CA ASP A 82 -39.47 -11.56 20.22
C ASP A 82 -41.00 -11.76 20.09
N LYS A 83 -41.48 -12.12 18.89
CA LYS A 83 -42.90 -12.47 18.68
C LYS A 83 -43.33 -13.70 19.47
N LEU A 84 -42.49 -14.74 19.51
CA LEU A 84 -42.78 -15.96 20.27
C LEU A 84 -42.83 -15.69 21.78
N LEU A 85 -42.01 -14.77 22.29
CA LEU A 85 -42.03 -14.34 23.69
C LEU A 85 -43.27 -13.53 24.04
N GLU A 86 -43.80 -12.75 23.08
CA GLU A 86 -45.04 -12.00 23.23
C GLU A 86 -46.26 -12.94 23.36
N ASP A 87 -46.30 -14.01 22.54
CA ASP A 87 -47.38 -15.01 22.57
C ASP A 87 -47.26 -16.04 23.72
N ALA A 88 -46.04 -16.32 24.22
CA ALA A 88 -45.81 -17.28 25.30
C ALA A 88 -44.54 -16.96 26.12
N PRO A 89 -44.64 -16.23 27.25
CA PRO A 89 -43.48 -15.88 28.08
C PRO A 89 -42.98 -17.11 28.85
N SER A 90 -42.13 -17.91 28.20
CA SER A 90 -41.40 -19.01 28.82
C SER A 90 -39.97 -18.59 29.18
N PRO A 91 -39.50 -18.81 30.43
CA PRO A 91 -38.13 -18.49 30.85
C PRO A 91 -37.05 -19.11 29.96
N PHE A 92 -37.33 -20.27 29.36
CA PHE A 92 -36.42 -20.98 28.47
C PHE A 92 -36.20 -20.21 27.16
N ILE A 93 -37.26 -19.66 26.58
CA ILE A 93 -37.23 -18.92 25.30
C ILE A 93 -36.46 -17.60 25.48
N MET A 94 -36.63 -16.92 26.61
CA MET A 94 -35.91 -15.69 26.94
C MET A 94 -34.40 -15.92 27.05
N GLN A 95 -33.98 -17.07 27.60
CA GLN A 95 -32.56 -17.44 27.64
C GLN A 95 -31.98 -17.62 26.22
N HIS A 96 -32.75 -18.19 25.29
CA HIS A 96 -32.33 -18.33 23.90
C HIS A 96 -32.26 -16.98 23.17
N ALA A 97 -33.24 -16.09 23.37
CA ALA A 97 -33.20 -14.72 22.85
C ALA A 97 -31.96 -13.96 23.33
N ALA A 98 -31.59 -14.09 24.60
CA ALA A 98 -30.38 -13.49 25.17
C ALA A 98 -29.09 -14.04 24.53
N ARG A 99 -29.01 -15.36 24.29
CA ARG A 99 -27.87 -15.98 23.60
C ARG A 99 -27.74 -15.48 22.16
N ILE A 100 -28.85 -15.41 21.42
CA ILE A 100 -28.89 -14.92 20.03
C ILE A 100 -28.49 -13.45 19.98
N SER A 101 -28.96 -12.62 20.92
CA SER A 101 -28.50 -11.23 21.09
C SER A 101 -27.00 -11.13 21.32
N GLY A 102 -26.42 -12.04 22.11
CA GLY A 102 -24.98 -12.13 22.31
C GLY A 102 -24.19 -12.56 21.06
N VAL A 103 -24.74 -13.47 20.25
CA VAL A 103 -24.16 -13.82 18.94
C VAL A 103 -24.20 -12.62 17.99
N ARG A 104 -25.35 -11.93 17.90
CA ARG A 104 -25.53 -10.72 17.10
C ARG A 104 -24.46 -9.66 17.41
N ARG A 105 -24.26 -9.32 18.68
CA ARG A 105 -23.22 -8.34 19.09
C ARG A 105 -21.82 -8.73 18.63
N ARG A 106 -21.46 -10.01 18.74
CA ARG A 106 -20.14 -10.50 18.31
C ARG A 106 -19.98 -10.41 16.80
N VAL A 107 -21.02 -10.75 16.03
CA VAL A 107 -21.01 -10.62 14.56
C VAL A 107 -20.90 -9.15 14.15
N THR A 108 -21.62 -8.23 14.80
CA THR A 108 -21.49 -6.78 14.54
C THR A 108 -20.07 -6.28 14.84
N ALA A 109 -19.47 -6.71 15.95
CA ALA A 109 -18.09 -6.34 16.28
C ALA A 109 -17.09 -6.86 15.23
N LEU A 110 -17.24 -8.11 14.78
CA LEU A 110 -16.42 -8.68 13.71
C LEU A 110 -16.57 -7.90 12.39
N ASN A 111 -17.79 -7.54 12.01
CA ASN A 111 -18.05 -6.75 10.81
C ASN A 111 -17.38 -5.35 10.91
N SER A 112 -17.38 -4.73 12.09
CA SER A 112 -16.68 -3.45 12.32
C SER A 112 -15.16 -3.57 12.20
N VAL A 113 -14.57 -4.64 12.71
CA VAL A 113 -13.12 -4.90 12.58
C VAL A 113 -12.76 -5.11 11.11
N LEU A 114 -13.54 -5.91 10.38
CA LEU A 114 -13.30 -6.16 8.96
C LEU A 114 -13.38 -4.89 8.12
N LYS A 115 -14.40 -4.05 8.35
CA LYS A 115 -14.51 -2.71 7.73
C LYS A 115 -13.33 -1.80 8.07
N SER A 116 -12.70 -1.98 9.23
CA SER A 116 -11.49 -1.24 9.59
C SER A 116 -10.25 -1.78 8.88
N VAL A 117 -10.15 -3.09 8.67
CA VAL A 117 -9.06 -3.71 7.91
C VAL A 117 -9.12 -3.28 6.45
N GLN A 118 -10.31 -3.34 5.83
CA GLN A 118 -10.51 -2.89 4.44
C GLN A 118 -10.04 -1.44 4.25
N ARG A 119 -10.48 -0.52 5.11
CA ARG A 119 -10.03 0.88 5.06
C ARG A 119 -8.52 1.06 5.17
N ARG A 120 -7.83 0.22 5.94
CA ARG A 120 -6.36 0.27 6.04
C ARG A 120 -5.70 -0.20 4.76
N ILE A 121 -6.23 -1.23 4.11
CA ILE A 121 -5.76 -1.72 2.81
C ILE A 121 -5.97 -0.64 1.75
N ASP A 122 -7.18 -0.06 1.67
CA ASP A 122 -7.48 1.02 0.73
C ASP A 122 -6.55 2.24 0.91
N ASN A 123 -6.20 2.56 2.17
CA ASN A 123 -5.23 3.62 2.46
C ASN A 123 -3.81 3.25 2.01
N MET A 124 -3.37 1.99 2.22
CA MET A 124 -2.07 1.51 1.75
C MET A 124 -1.98 1.53 0.23
N ASP A 125 -3.03 1.09 -0.47
CA ASP A 125 -3.11 1.13 -1.94
C ASP A 125 -3.03 2.56 -2.48
N ARG A 126 -3.73 3.51 -1.85
CA ARG A 126 -3.63 4.94 -2.18
C ARG A 126 -2.23 5.50 -1.96
N MET A 127 -1.57 5.15 -0.86
CA MET A 127 -0.20 5.60 -0.58
C MET A 127 0.82 5.04 -1.56
N LEU A 128 0.70 3.77 -1.93
CA LEU A 128 1.56 3.14 -2.93
C LEU A 128 1.32 3.74 -4.33
N SER A 129 0.06 3.99 -4.70
CA SER A 129 -0.30 4.66 -5.94
C SER A 129 0.25 6.09 -6.01
N ALA A 130 0.18 6.85 -4.90
CA ALA A 130 0.74 8.19 -4.81
C ALA A 130 2.28 8.22 -4.82
N GLY A 131 2.93 7.23 -4.19
CA GLY A 131 4.39 7.08 -4.20
C GLY A 131 4.94 6.80 -5.61
N SER A 132 4.24 5.98 -6.40
CA SER A 132 4.56 5.72 -7.81
C SER A 132 4.47 6.97 -8.69
N LEU A 133 3.49 7.85 -8.44
CA LEU A 133 3.36 9.13 -9.15
C LEU A 133 4.48 10.13 -8.79
N HIS A 134 4.92 10.14 -7.53
CA HIS A 134 6.01 11.00 -7.09
C HIS A 134 7.35 10.62 -7.74
N GLU A 135 7.65 9.33 -7.86
CA GLU A 135 8.87 8.83 -8.52
C GLU A 135 8.92 9.21 -10.01
N LYS A 136 7.76 9.19 -10.69
CA LYS A 136 7.65 9.58 -12.10
C LYS A 136 7.88 11.09 -12.31
N SER A 137 7.35 11.94 -11.42
CA SER A 137 7.52 13.39 -11.50
C SER A 137 8.94 13.87 -11.19
N VAL A 138 9.63 13.22 -10.24
CA VAL A 138 11.03 13.53 -9.90
C VAL A 138 11.98 13.17 -11.05
N ARG A 139 11.71 12.08 -11.77
CA ARG A 139 12.50 11.64 -12.91
C ARG A 139 12.30 12.51 -14.17
N GLU A 140 11.12 13.08 -14.38
CA GLU A 140 10.88 14.05 -15.47
C GLU A 140 11.64 15.37 -15.24
N LYS A 141 11.68 15.89 -14.00
CA LYS A 141 12.41 17.13 -13.69
C LYS A 141 13.94 17.00 -13.73
N ALA A 142 14.47 15.78 -13.58
CA ALA A 142 15.91 15.52 -13.62
C ALA A 142 16.45 15.33 -15.05
N GLY A 143 15.59 15.19 -16.06
CA GLY A 143 15.97 15.03 -17.46
C GLY A 143 15.98 16.32 -18.29
N GLU A 144 15.64 17.46 -17.68
CA GLU A 144 15.52 18.78 -18.37
C GLU A 144 16.68 19.76 -18.06
N HIS A 145 17.79 19.29 -17.49
CA HIS A 145 18.97 20.13 -17.22
C HIS A 145 20.24 19.60 -17.89
#